data_AF-A0AAW3CC20-F1
#
_entry.id   AF-A0AAW3CC20-F1
#
_cell.length_a   1.000
_cell.length_b   1.000
_cell.length_c   1.000
_cell.angle_alpha   90.00
_cell.angle_beta   90.00
_cell.angle_gamma   90.00
#
_symmetry.space_group_name_H-M   'P 1'
#
loop_
_entity.id
_entity.type
_entity.pdbx_description
1 polymer ?
#
loop_
_entity_poly.entity_id
_entity_poly.type
_entity_poly.pdbx_seq_one_letter_code
_entity_poly.pdbx_strand_id
1 'polypeptide(L)'
;MGEEVAVDVPPVRLRNSTSSTPNGSHDAAQLQQLRRQLEKATANLKAMANANRRQKKEYQQQQAEWLVLFHECEARLHNVQSSQASRERLLCHELSGAIKQLLSEVQAQSAKERAVEQAHGCDKAEWDTQRVALLRELEAARAALATQLSANSADDHNEEADLLHTELETLRQSFASQQRSLEEKLKQTQSTLQSTQSELNRHLQERDQHNYLVAQCRLFIKQVCQPGFSVVKGPSLEPVEKDRPEPTGFVLVPLVVLLHGYALLPEGDRQAMIGYYDGRAKSLK
;
A
#
# COMPACT_ATOMS: atom_id res chain seq x y z
N MET A 1 -9.42 -54.62 17.45
CA MET A 1 -9.82 -55.74 18.31
C MET A 1 -11.34 -55.83 18.26
N GLY A 2 -11.89 -56.63 17.35
CA GLY A 2 -13.33 -56.84 17.22
C GLY A 2 -13.57 -58.34 17.13
N GLU A 3 -14.29 -58.88 18.10
CA GLU A 3 -14.62 -60.31 18.20
C GLU A 3 -15.37 -60.79 16.95
N GLU A 4 -14.78 -61.76 16.25
CA GLU A 4 -15.51 -62.58 15.28
C GLU A 4 -16.42 -63.54 16.06
N VAL A 5 -17.72 -63.25 16.08
CA VAL A 5 -18.71 -64.24 16.50
C VAL A 5 -18.86 -65.25 15.37
N ALA A 6 -18.09 -66.34 15.47
CA ALA A 6 -18.26 -67.53 14.66
C ALA A 6 -19.61 -68.17 15.02
N VAL A 7 -20.58 -68.08 14.11
CA VAL A 7 -21.84 -68.82 14.23
C VAL A 7 -21.57 -70.24 13.74
N ASP A 8 -21.29 -71.13 14.68
CA ASP A 8 -21.11 -72.55 14.47
C ASP A 8 -22.47 -73.19 14.11
N VAL A 9 -22.58 -73.78 12.92
CA VAL A 9 -23.80 -74.46 12.47
C VAL A 9 -23.63 -75.95 12.77
N PRO A 10 -24.45 -76.56 13.64
CA PRO A 10 -24.28 -77.96 13.99
C PRO A 10 -24.68 -78.86 12.81
N PRO A 11 -24.02 -80.02 12.61
CA PRO A 11 -24.38 -80.93 11.54
C PRO A 11 -25.68 -81.64 11.90
N VAL A 12 -26.72 -81.45 11.08
CA VAL A 12 -27.99 -82.15 11.21
C VAL A 12 -27.79 -83.62 10.88
N ARG A 13 -27.86 -84.46 11.91
CA ARG A 13 -27.79 -85.93 11.83
C ARG A 13 -29.08 -86.43 11.16
N LEU A 14 -28.98 -86.89 9.91
CA LEU A 14 -30.06 -87.58 9.19
C LEU A 14 -30.38 -88.90 9.91
N ARG A 15 -31.54 -88.97 10.55
CA ARG A 15 -32.11 -90.20 11.11
C ARG A 15 -33.29 -90.60 10.23
N ASN A 16 -33.08 -91.60 9.38
CA ASN A 16 -34.16 -92.22 8.63
C ASN A 16 -35.06 -92.98 9.61
N SER A 17 -36.33 -92.60 9.67
CA SER A 17 -37.37 -93.42 10.30
C SER A 17 -38.62 -93.33 9.42
N THR A 18 -38.94 -94.47 8.83
CA THR A 18 -40.16 -94.75 8.10
C THR A 18 -41.36 -94.73 9.04
N SER A 19 -42.32 -93.85 8.80
CA SER A 19 -43.73 -94.12 9.12
C SER A 19 -44.64 -93.41 8.13
N SER A 20 -45.67 -94.14 7.72
CA SER A 20 -46.58 -93.87 6.62
C SER A 20 -47.85 -93.15 7.10
N THR A 21 -48.15 -91.98 6.53
CA THR A 21 -49.51 -91.42 6.44
C THR A 21 -49.65 -90.51 5.19
N PRO A 22 -50.84 -90.43 4.56
CA PRO A 22 -51.03 -89.79 3.27
C PRO A 22 -51.39 -88.30 3.44
N ASN A 23 -50.39 -87.43 3.60
CA ASN A 23 -50.56 -85.96 3.51
C ASN A 23 -49.29 -85.27 2.97
N GLY A 24 -48.47 -86.00 2.19
CA GLY A 24 -47.11 -85.60 1.82
C GLY A 24 -46.97 -84.40 0.86
N SER A 25 -48.05 -83.86 0.29
CA SER A 25 -47.94 -82.71 -0.64
C SER A 25 -48.01 -81.35 0.06
N HIS A 26 -48.80 -81.23 1.14
CA HIS A 26 -49.04 -79.93 1.79
C HIS A 26 -47.89 -79.53 2.74
N ASP A 27 -47.33 -80.49 3.48
CA ASP A 27 -46.19 -80.27 4.38
C ASP A 27 -44.89 -80.03 3.60
N ALA A 28 -44.69 -80.73 2.48
CA ALA A 28 -43.54 -80.51 1.60
C ALA A 28 -43.55 -79.12 0.95
N ALA A 29 -44.74 -78.63 0.56
CA ALA A 29 -44.92 -77.28 0.01
C ALA A 29 -44.67 -76.19 1.05
N GLN A 30 -45.15 -76.37 2.29
CA GLN A 30 -44.87 -75.43 3.39
C GLN A 30 -43.37 -75.39 3.75
N LEU A 31 -42.69 -76.54 3.78
CA LEU A 31 -41.24 -76.57 4.01
C LEU A 31 -40.45 -75.86 2.90
N GLN A 32 -40.86 -76.01 1.63
CA GLN A 32 -40.26 -75.25 0.53
C GLN A 32 -40.51 -73.75 0.64
N GLN A 33 -41.72 -73.34 1.03
CA GLN A 33 -42.07 -71.94 1.27
C GLN A 33 -41.17 -71.32 2.35
N LEU A 34 -41.00 -72.02 3.48
CA LEU A 34 -40.16 -71.57 4.58
C LEU A 34 -38.67 -71.50 4.19
N ARG A 35 -38.17 -72.46 3.40
CA ARG A 35 -36.79 -72.41 2.86
C ARG A 35 -36.56 -71.18 1.99
N ARG A 36 -37.49 -70.88 1.07
CA ARG A 36 -37.40 -69.66 0.24
C ARG A 36 -37.47 -68.38 1.06
N GLN A 37 -38.30 -68.35 2.11
CA GLN A 37 -38.37 -67.19 3.01
C GLN A 37 -37.07 -67.01 3.81
N LEU A 38 -36.46 -68.11 4.27
CA LEU A 38 -35.16 -68.08 4.95
C LEU A 38 -34.03 -67.64 4.03
N GLU A 39 -33.98 -68.14 2.79
CA GLU A 39 -33.03 -67.72 1.75
C GLU A 39 -33.18 -66.23 1.44
N LYS A 40 -34.41 -65.74 1.31
CA LYS A 40 -34.69 -64.31 1.10
C LYS A 40 -34.27 -63.46 2.30
N ALA A 41 -34.57 -63.90 3.52
CA ALA A 41 -34.19 -63.19 4.74
C ALA A 41 -32.66 -63.14 4.93
N THR A 42 -31.97 -64.25 4.66
CA THR A 42 -30.50 -64.31 4.74
C THR A 42 -29.82 -63.47 3.64
N ALA A 43 -30.37 -63.45 2.42
CA ALA A 43 -29.91 -62.55 1.36
C ALA A 43 -30.09 -61.07 1.73
N ASN A 44 -31.25 -60.72 2.29
CA ASN A 44 -31.54 -59.36 2.77
C ASN A 44 -30.60 -58.94 3.91
N LEU A 45 -30.34 -59.82 4.88
CA LEU A 45 -29.38 -59.56 5.96
C LEU A 45 -27.97 -59.32 5.43
N LYS A 46 -27.51 -60.13 4.46
CA LYS A 46 -26.20 -59.94 3.81
C LYS A 46 -26.14 -58.61 3.06
N ALA A 47 -27.20 -58.25 2.34
CA ALA A 47 -27.28 -56.97 1.62
C ALA A 47 -27.21 -55.78 2.60
N MET A 48 -27.98 -55.82 3.69
CA MET A 48 -27.97 -54.78 4.73
C MET A 48 -26.62 -54.68 5.45
N ALA A 49 -25.97 -55.81 5.76
CA ALA A 49 -24.65 -55.81 6.37
C ALA A 49 -23.59 -55.19 5.44
N ASN A 50 -23.67 -55.48 4.14
CA ASN A 50 -22.77 -54.89 3.14
C ASN A 50 -23.03 -53.39 2.96
N ALA A 51 -24.29 -52.95 2.93
CA ALA A 51 -24.66 -51.54 2.87
C ALA A 51 -24.16 -50.77 4.10
N ASN A 52 -24.33 -51.33 5.30
CA ASN A 52 -23.85 -50.73 6.54
C ASN A 52 -22.31 -50.63 6.56
N ARG A 53 -21.60 -51.67 6.10
CA ARG A 53 -20.13 -51.62 5.94
C ARG A 53 -19.69 -50.53 4.96
N ARG A 54 -20.42 -50.33 3.85
CA ARG A 54 -20.10 -49.26 2.87
C ARG A 54 -20.31 -47.88 3.49
N GLN A 55 -21.47 -47.64 4.10
CA GLN A 55 -21.75 -46.38 4.79
C GLN A 55 -20.73 -46.07 5.89
N LYS A 56 -20.29 -47.08 6.66
CA LYS A 56 -19.25 -46.89 7.66
C LYS A 56 -17.91 -46.45 7.05
N LYS A 57 -17.53 -47.01 5.89
CA LYS A 57 -16.32 -46.61 5.18
C LYS A 57 -16.45 -45.21 4.60
N GLU A 58 -17.58 -44.88 3.99
CA GLU A 58 -17.86 -43.54 3.45
C GLU A 58 -17.82 -42.48 4.56
N TYR A 59 -18.43 -42.76 5.72
CA TYR A 59 -18.38 -41.87 6.88
C TYR A 59 -16.95 -41.65 7.38
N GLN A 60 -16.14 -42.73 7.45
CA GLN A 60 -14.73 -42.62 7.85
C GLN A 60 -13.89 -41.82 6.85
N GLN A 61 -14.15 -41.97 5.54
CA GLN A 61 -13.50 -41.17 4.50
C GLN A 61 -13.87 -39.69 4.61
N GLN A 62 -15.17 -39.39 4.75
CA GLN A 62 -15.62 -38.01 4.95
C GLN A 62 -15.02 -37.39 6.21
N GLN A 63 -14.92 -38.16 7.30
CA GLN A 63 -14.30 -37.67 8.53
C GLN A 63 -12.81 -37.35 8.32
N ALA A 64 -12.08 -38.17 7.55
CA ALA A 64 -10.68 -37.93 7.23
C ALA A 64 -10.51 -36.69 6.33
N GLU A 65 -11.34 -36.54 5.31
CA GLU A 65 -11.35 -35.37 4.42
C GLU A 65 -11.62 -34.08 5.19
N TRP A 66 -12.64 -34.10 6.08
CA TRP A 66 -12.93 -32.97 6.96
C TRP A 66 -11.77 -32.60 7.87
N LEU A 67 -11.05 -33.58 8.40
CA LEU A 67 -9.88 -33.33 9.26
C LEU A 67 -8.75 -32.63 8.50
N VAL A 68 -8.51 -33.03 7.24
CA VAL A 68 -7.50 -32.40 6.38
C VAL A 68 -7.88 -30.96 6.08
N LEU A 69 -9.13 -30.72 5.68
CA LEU A 69 -9.63 -29.37 5.40
C LEU A 69 -9.57 -28.47 6.64
N PHE A 70 -9.91 -29.01 7.82
CA PHE A 70 -9.83 -28.28 9.08
C PHE A 70 -8.40 -27.84 9.41
N HIS A 71 -7.43 -28.76 9.35
CA HIS A 71 -6.02 -28.41 9.58
C HIS A 71 -5.47 -27.43 8.53
N GLU A 72 -5.89 -27.52 7.27
CA GLU A 72 -5.48 -26.55 6.25
C GLU A 72 -6.04 -25.15 6.56
N CYS A 73 -7.29 -25.06 7.01
CA CYS A 73 -7.90 -23.79 7.43
C CYS A 73 -7.17 -23.19 8.65
N GLU A 74 -6.83 -24.01 9.65
CA GLU A 74 -6.05 -23.56 10.81
C GLU A 74 -4.65 -23.08 10.40
N ALA A 75 -3.95 -23.82 9.53
CA ALA A 75 -2.63 -23.43 9.04
C ALA A 75 -2.66 -22.11 8.26
N ARG A 76 -3.68 -21.91 7.41
CA ARG A 76 -3.89 -20.66 6.67
C ARG A 76 -4.17 -19.50 7.64
N LEU A 77 -5.03 -19.70 8.63
CA LEU A 77 -5.34 -18.68 9.64
C LEU A 77 -4.08 -18.29 10.43
N HIS A 78 -3.31 -19.27 10.90
CA HIS A 78 -2.08 -19.03 11.63
C HIS A 78 -1.04 -18.26 10.78
N ASN A 79 -0.90 -18.60 9.50
CA ASN A 79 -0.02 -17.87 8.58
C ASN A 79 -0.45 -16.41 8.36
N VAL A 80 -1.74 -16.15 8.23
CA VAL A 80 -2.25 -14.78 8.10
C VAL A 80 -1.96 -13.99 9.37
N GLN A 81 -2.21 -14.57 10.55
CA GLN A 81 -1.94 -13.92 11.84
C GLN A 81 -0.45 -13.63 12.06
N SER A 82 0.43 -14.58 11.75
CA SER A 82 1.88 -14.40 11.90
C SER A 82 2.45 -13.38 10.91
N SER A 83 1.97 -13.39 9.65
CA SER A 83 2.33 -12.40 8.63
C SER A 83 1.84 -11.00 9.02
N GLN A 84 0.63 -10.89 9.56
CA GLN A 84 0.12 -9.61 10.05
C GLN A 84 0.97 -9.07 11.22
N ALA A 85 1.28 -9.90 12.21
CA ALA A 85 2.07 -9.49 13.37
C ALA A 85 3.49 -9.06 12.99
N SER A 86 4.13 -9.77 12.05
CA SER A 86 5.47 -9.39 11.55
C SER A 86 5.43 -8.08 10.77
N ARG A 87 4.40 -7.88 9.93
CA ARG A 87 4.20 -6.63 9.19
C ARG A 87 3.97 -5.44 10.14
N GLU A 88 3.14 -5.59 11.15
CA GLU A 88 2.87 -4.54 12.14
C GLU A 88 4.15 -4.17 12.92
N ARG A 89 4.97 -5.16 13.31
CA ARG A 89 6.26 -4.89 13.96
C ARG A 89 7.22 -4.09 13.08
N LEU A 90 7.34 -4.47 11.80
CA LEU A 90 8.18 -3.73 10.84
C LEU A 90 7.70 -2.30 10.68
N LEU A 91 6.39 -2.12 10.52
CA LEU A 91 5.78 -0.80 10.32
C LEU A 91 5.97 0.10 11.56
N CYS A 92 5.80 -0.45 12.78
CA CYS A 92 6.10 0.26 14.01
C CYS A 92 7.59 0.62 14.15
N HIS A 93 8.49 -0.26 13.72
CA HIS A 93 9.93 -0.01 13.75
C HIS A 93 10.32 1.12 12.79
N GLU A 94 9.85 1.07 11.54
CA GLU A 94 10.09 2.11 10.54
C GLU A 94 9.51 3.46 10.95
N LEU A 95 8.26 3.50 11.44
CA LEU A 95 7.65 4.71 11.96
C LEU A 95 8.45 5.30 13.13
N SER A 96 8.90 4.45 14.06
CA SER A 96 9.72 4.90 15.18
C SER A 96 11.06 5.49 14.72
N GLY A 97 11.66 4.91 13.67
CA GLY A 97 12.88 5.43 13.04
C GLY A 97 12.65 6.80 12.39
N ALA A 98 11.60 6.93 11.59
CA ALA A 98 11.24 8.17 10.92
C ALA A 98 10.91 9.29 11.92
N ILE A 99 10.17 8.98 12.98
CA ILE A 99 9.86 9.94 14.05
C ILE A 99 11.13 10.44 14.72
N LYS A 100 12.09 9.54 15.02
CA LYS A 100 13.38 9.94 15.61
C LYS A 100 14.18 10.86 14.67
N GLN A 101 14.21 10.56 13.38
CA GLN A 101 14.88 11.39 12.38
C GLN A 101 14.24 12.79 12.32
N LEU A 102 12.92 12.87 12.15
CA LEU A 102 12.19 14.14 12.12
C LEU A 102 12.40 14.96 13.40
N LEU A 103 12.37 14.31 14.57
CA LEU A 103 12.64 14.99 15.84
C LEU A 103 14.07 15.57 15.87
N SER A 104 15.06 14.83 15.37
CA SER A 104 16.45 15.31 15.30
C SER A 104 16.61 16.49 14.34
N GLU A 105 15.91 16.48 13.20
CA GLU A 105 15.90 17.57 12.23
C GLU A 105 15.27 18.84 12.81
N VAL A 106 14.11 18.70 13.47
CA VAL A 106 13.44 19.81 14.14
C VAL A 106 14.32 20.40 15.25
N GLN A 107 14.99 19.55 16.04
CA GLN A 107 15.94 20.02 17.05
C GLN A 107 17.11 20.78 16.43
N ALA A 108 17.72 20.26 15.35
CA ALA A 108 18.80 20.93 14.65
C ALA A 108 18.36 22.29 14.06
N GLN A 109 17.16 22.36 13.50
CA GLN A 109 16.61 23.59 12.96
C GLN A 109 16.34 24.62 14.06
N SER A 110 15.74 24.21 15.18
CA SER A 110 15.51 25.10 16.32
C SER A 110 16.81 25.64 16.93
N ALA A 111 17.90 24.89 16.86
CA ALA A 111 19.22 25.32 17.31
C ALA A 111 19.81 26.39 16.37
N LYS A 112 19.63 26.21 15.05
CA LYS A 112 20.02 27.21 14.06
C LYS A 112 19.24 28.51 14.22
N GLU A 113 17.92 28.43 14.42
CA GLU A 113 17.07 29.60 14.64
C GLU A 113 17.51 30.38 15.88
N ARG A 114 17.74 29.69 17.01
CA ARG A 114 18.30 30.33 18.22
C ARG A 114 19.66 30.99 18.00
N ALA A 115 20.54 30.35 17.21
CA ALA A 115 21.84 30.94 16.89
C ALA A 115 21.69 32.23 16.04
N VAL A 116 20.77 32.23 15.08
CA VAL A 116 20.46 33.42 14.26
C VAL A 116 19.86 34.53 15.10
N GLU A 117 18.92 34.22 16.00
CA GLU A 117 18.33 35.20 16.92
C GLU A 117 19.37 35.82 17.85
N GLN A 118 20.30 35.01 18.37
CA GLN A 118 21.40 35.49 19.20
C GLN A 118 22.35 36.40 18.40
N ALA A 119 22.76 35.99 17.19
CA ALA A 119 23.61 36.79 16.33
C ALA A 119 22.95 38.15 15.99
N HIS A 120 21.68 38.13 15.59
CA HIS A 120 20.91 39.35 15.33
C HIS A 120 20.77 40.22 16.59
N GLY A 121 20.62 39.62 17.77
CA GLY A 121 20.61 40.32 19.05
C GLY A 121 21.94 41.03 19.35
N CYS A 122 23.06 40.36 19.10
CA CYS A 122 24.41 40.93 19.23
C CYS A 122 24.63 42.08 18.24
N ASP A 123 24.35 41.86 16.95
CA ASP A 123 24.49 42.88 15.92
C ASP A 123 23.65 44.12 16.26
N LYS A 124 22.40 43.92 16.71
CA LYS A 124 21.53 45.02 17.13
C LYS A 124 22.12 45.80 18.31
N ALA A 125 22.64 45.10 19.31
CA ALA A 125 23.27 45.76 20.47
C ALA A 125 24.50 46.57 20.05
N GLU A 126 25.35 46.02 19.17
CA GLU A 126 26.50 46.74 18.60
C GLU A 126 26.06 48.00 17.85
N TRP A 127 25.07 47.89 16.97
CA TRP A 127 24.50 49.05 16.25
C TRP A 127 23.92 50.10 17.19
N ASP A 128 23.18 49.69 18.23
CA ASP A 128 22.62 50.61 19.22
C ASP A 128 23.76 51.34 19.98
N THR A 129 24.85 50.64 20.33
CA THR A 129 26.01 51.29 20.97
C THR A 129 26.72 52.28 20.06
N GLN A 130 26.94 51.94 18.79
CA GLN A 130 27.55 52.83 17.80
C GLN A 130 26.68 54.06 17.55
N ARG A 131 25.36 53.87 17.45
CA ARG A 131 24.40 54.97 17.30
C ARG A 131 24.44 55.93 18.48
N VAL A 132 24.49 55.42 19.71
CA VAL A 132 24.60 56.27 20.92
C VAL A 132 25.93 57.03 20.93
N ALA A 133 27.04 56.39 20.53
CA ALA A 133 28.34 57.05 20.43
C ALA A 133 28.30 58.21 19.42
N LEU A 134 27.80 57.95 18.20
CA LEU A 134 27.66 58.98 17.15
C LEU A 134 26.75 60.13 17.57
N LEU A 135 25.66 59.85 18.28
CA LEU A 135 24.78 60.90 18.83
C LEU A 135 25.51 61.77 19.85
N ARG A 136 26.33 61.17 20.73
CA ARG A 136 27.15 61.94 21.68
C ARG A 136 28.22 62.77 20.98
N GLU A 137 28.86 62.22 19.95
CA GLU A 137 29.84 62.97 19.13
C GLU A 137 29.17 64.16 18.43
N LEU A 138 27.96 63.97 17.88
CA LEU A 138 27.20 65.04 17.24
C LEU A 138 26.76 66.11 18.25
N GLU A 139 26.31 65.70 19.44
CA GLU A 139 25.99 66.64 20.53
C GLU A 139 27.22 67.43 20.99
N ALA A 140 28.38 66.77 21.13
CA ALA A 140 29.64 67.41 21.49
C ALA A 140 30.12 68.38 20.40
N ALA A 141 30.07 67.97 19.13
CA ALA A 141 30.39 68.81 17.99
C ALA A 141 29.46 70.02 17.90
N ARG A 142 28.15 69.84 18.14
CA ARG A 142 27.18 70.93 18.18
C ARG A 142 27.44 71.89 19.34
N ALA A 143 27.82 71.40 20.51
CA ALA A 143 28.20 72.23 21.64
C ALA A 143 29.49 73.02 21.36
N ALA A 144 30.47 72.40 20.70
CA ALA A 144 31.70 73.06 20.25
C ALA A 144 31.45 74.12 19.17
N LEU A 145 30.57 73.84 18.21
CA LEU A 145 30.18 74.81 17.19
C LEU A 145 29.42 75.99 17.81
N ALA A 146 28.55 75.74 18.80
CA ALA A 146 27.83 76.78 19.53
C ALA A 146 28.78 77.69 20.35
N THR A 147 29.87 77.16 20.91
CA THR A 147 30.89 77.97 21.60
C THR A 147 31.79 78.73 20.62
N GLN A 148 32.09 78.18 19.45
CA GLN A 148 32.81 78.87 18.37
C GLN A 148 31.98 80.02 17.77
N LEU A 149 30.69 79.81 17.51
CA LEU A 149 29.75 80.85 17.05
C LEU A 149 29.51 81.94 18.11
N SER A 150 29.68 81.62 19.39
CA SER A 150 29.64 82.58 20.50
C SER A 150 30.94 83.39 20.64
N ALA A 151 32.06 82.96 20.04
CA ALA A 151 33.39 83.54 20.23
C ALA A 151 33.93 84.31 19.03
N ASN A 152 33.44 84.07 17.80
CA ASN A 152 34.04 84.65 16.59
C ASN A 152 33.05 85.47 15.73
N SER A 153 33.51 86.66 15.37
CA SER A 153 32.93 87.59 14.40
C SER A 153 32.82 87.03 12.98
N ALA A 154 31.94 87.64 12.21
CA ALA A 154 31.17 87.07 11.10
C ALA A 154 31.87 86.81 9.74
N ASP A 155 33.20 86.69 9.65
CA ASP A 155 33.88 86.56 8.34
C ASP A 155 34.60 85.23 8.07
N ASP A 156 34.80 84.33 9.05
CA ASP A 156 35.34 82.96 8.82
C ASP A 156 34.25 81.88 8.62
N HIS A 157 32.97 82.22 8.85
CA HIS A 157 31.85 81.26 8.86
C HIS A 157 31.39 80.78 7.47
N ASN A 158 31.83 81.41 6.38
CA ASN A 158 31.43 81.02 5.03
C ASN A 158 32.19 79.79 4.51
N GLU A 159 33.50 79.66 4.80
CA GLU A 159 34.28 78.50 4.32
C GLU A 159 33.91 77.21 5.09
N GLU A 160 33.65 77.30 6.40
CA GLU A 160 33.18 76.17 7.21
C GLU A 160 31.75 75.76 6.86
N ALA A 161 30.87 76.74 6.55
CA ALA A 161 29.54 76.46 6.03
C ALA A 161 29.59 75.76 4.66
N ASP A 162 30.50 76.18 3.77
CA ASP A 162 30.71 75.53 2.48
C ASP A 162 31.24 74.10 2.64
N LEU A 163 32.21 73.86 3.53
CA LEU A 163 32.71 72.52 3.85
C LEU A 163 31.62 71.60 4.39
N LEU A 164 30.85 72.04 5.38
CA LEU A 164 29.71 71.29 5.91
C LEU A 164 28.62 71.06 4.86
N HIS A 165 28.44 72.01 3.93
CA HIS A 165 27.53 71.82 2.81
C HIS A 165 28.01 70.72 1.86
N THR A 166 29.31 70.67 1.55
CA THR A 166 29.87 69.59 0.73
C THR A 166 29.78 68.24 1.43
N GLU A 167 30.06 68.16 2.73
CA GLU A 167 29.91 66.91 3.50
C GLU A 167 28.46 66.44 3.52
N LEU A 168 27.50 67.32 3.78
CA LEU A 168 26.07 67.00 3.70
C LEU A 168 25.67 66.49 2.32
N GLU A 169 26.20 67.09 1.25
CA GLU A 169 25.88 66.67 -0.10
C GLU A 169 26.50 65.31 -0.45
N THR A 170 27.72 65.02 0.03
CA THR A 170 28.32 63.67 -0.10
C THR A 170 27.56 62.61 0.69
N LEU A 171 27.08 62.95 1.90
CA LEU A 171 26.22 62.09 2.71
C LEU A 171 24.87 61.83 2.02
N ARG A 172 24.25 62.86 1.43
CA ARG A 172 23.03 62.71 0.63
C ARG A 172 23.24 61.82 -0.59
N GLN A 173 24.35 62.01 -1.31
CA GLN A 173 24.68 61.20 -2.48
C GLN A 173 24.96 59.74 -2.10
N SER A 174 25.71 59.50 -1.02
CA SER A 174 25.97 58.14 -0.52
C SER A 174 24.68 57.45 -0.06
N PHE A 175 23.82 58.15 0.70
CA PHE A 175 22.50 57.65 1.09
C PHE A 175 21.63 57.33 -0.12
N ALA A 176 21.55 58.23 -1.11
CA ALA A 176 20.78 58.01 -2.33
C ALA A 176 21.31 56.83 -3.16
N SER A 177 22.63 56.59 -3.14
CA SER A 177 23.24 55.43 -3.80
C SER A 177 22.93 54.12 -3.07
N GLN A 178 22.97 54.11 -1.74
CA GLN A 178 22.61 52.96 -0.92
C GLN A 178 21.13 52.63 -1.05
N GLN A 179 20.26 53.63 -1.02
CA GLN A 179 18.82 53.47 -1.24
C GLN A 179 18.55 52.83 -2.61
N ARG A 180 19.16 53.34 -3.68
CA ARG A 180 19.04 52.74 -5.03
C ARG A 180 19.52 51.29 -5.07
N SER A 181 20.65 50.98 -4.42
CA SER A 181 21.17 49.62 -4.33
C SER A 181 20.20 48.67 -3.60
N LEU A 182 19.58 49.13 -2.51
CA LEU A 182 18.59 48.34 -1.77
C LEU A 182 17.31 48.14 -2.57
N GLU A 183 16.82 49.18 -3.26
CA GLU A 183 15.64 49.07 -4.13
C GLU A 183 15.88 48.08 -5.28
N GLU A 184 17.08 48.07 -5.85
CA GLU A 184 17.45 47.12 -6.91
C GLU A 184 17.54 45.69 -6.37
N LYS A 185 18.19 45.48 -5.21
CA LYS A 185 18.21 44.18 -4.54
C LYS A 185 16.80 43.70 -4.19
N LEU A 186 15.91 44.58 -3.74
CA LEU A 186 14.53 44.25 -3.41
C LEU A 186 13.76 43.82 -4.67
N LYS A 187 13.92 44.54 -5.78
CA LYS A 187 13.32 44.13 -7.07
C LYS A 187 13.85 42.78 -7.53
N GLN A 188 15.15 42.53 -7.40
CA GLN A 188 15.78 41.27 -7.79
C GLN A 188 15.34 40.09 -6.90
N THR A 189 15.24 40.28 -5.59
CA THR A 189 14.73 39.23 -4.70
C THR A 189 13.25 38.97 -4.96
N GLN A 190 12.45 40.00 -5.22
CA GLN A 190 11.05 39.86 -5.58
C GLN A 190 10.85 39.12 -6.91
N SER A 191 11.65 39.41 -7.94
CA SER A 191 11.59 38.67 -9.21
C SER A 191 12.02 37.21 -9.05
N THR A 192 13.07 36.96 -8.25
CA THR A 192 13.54 35.61 -7.95
C THR A 192 12.48 34.82 -7.20
N LEU A 193 11.83 35.44 -6.21
CA LEU A 193 10.74 34.83 -5.44
C LEU A 193 9.54 34.49 -6.33
N GLN A 194 9.16 35.37 -7.26
CA GLN A 194 8.08 35.08 -8.21
C GLN A 194 8.43 33.91 -9.14
N SER A 195 9.69 33.85 -9.62
CA SER A 195 10.16 32.74 -10.44
C SER A 195 10.10 31.41 -9.68
N THR A 196 10.66 31.35 -8.47
CA THR A 196 10.66 30.13 -7.65
C THR A 196 9.25 29.70 -7.24
N GLN A 197 8.35 30.66 -6.95
CA GLN A 197 6.93 30.38 -6.70
C GLN A 197 6.27 29.72 -7.92
N SER A 198 6.56 30.19 -9.13
CA SER A 198 6.00 29.63 -10.36
C SER A 198 6.52 28.22 -10.64
N GLU A 199 7.82 27.97 -10.40
CA GLU A 199 8.43 26.64 -10.53
C GLU A 199 7.88 25.66 -9.50
N LEU A 200 7.71 26.10 -8.25
CA LEU A 200 7.09 25.30 -7.20
C LEU A 200 5.67 24.89 -7.58
N ASN A 201 4.86 25.82 -8.08
CA ASN A 201 3.50 25.54 -8.53
C ASN A 201 3.49 24.53 -9.69
N ARG A 202 4.41 24.64 -10.65
CA ARG A 202 4.57 23.66 -11.73
C ARG A 202 4.88 22.27 -11.17
N HIS A 203 5.84 22.17 -10.26
CA HIS A 203 6.21 20.89 -9.66
C HIS A 203 5.10 20.27 -8.81
N LEU A 204 4.30 21.08 -8.12
CA LEU A 204 3.13 20.60 -7.40
C LEU A 204 2.08 20.01 -8.36
N GLN A 205 1.82 20.68 -9.49
CA GLN A 205 0.91 20.16 -10.52
C GLN A 205 1.43 18.85 -11.13
N GLU A 206 2.73 18.78 -11.47
CA GLU A 206 3.36 17.55 -11.97
C GLU A 206 3.25 16.40 -10.96
N ARG A 207 3.54 16.68 -9.68
CA ARG A 207 3.39 15.70 -8.59
C ARG A 207 1.95 15.19 -8.49
N ASP A 208 0.96 16.07 -8.57
CA ASP A 208 -0.44 15.68 -8.46
C ASP A 208 -0.90 14.82 -9.66
N GLN A 209 -0.43 15.14 -10.86
CA GLN A 209 -0.64 14.30 -12.06
C GLN A 209 0.01 12.91 -11.90
N HIS A 210 1.26 12.83 -11.42
CA HIS A 210 1.92 11.56 -11.16
C HIS A 210 1.21 10.75 -10.08
N ASN A 211 0.78 11.38 -8.99
CA ASN A 211 0.04 10.73 -7.92
C ASN A 211 -1.29 10.17 -8.43
N TYR A 212 -2.01 10.93 -9.26
CA TYR A 212 -3.22 10.46 -9.91
C TYR A 212 -2.93 9.23 -10.78
N LEU A 213 -1.89 9.26 -11.62
CA LEU A 213 -1.50 8.12 -12.45
C LEU A 213 -1.17 6.88 -11.61
N VAL A 214 -0.38 7.03 -10.55
CA VAL A 214 -0.05 5.94 -9.62
C VAL A 214 -1.31 5.35 -8.98
N ALA A 215 -2.26 6.18 -8.59
CA ALA A 215 -3.54 5.72 -8.04
C ALA A 215 -4.33 4.90 -9.06
N GLN A 216 -4.38 5.35 -10.33
CA GLN A 216 -5.02 4.59 -11.41
C GLN A 216 -4.29 3.28 -11.71
N CYS A 217 -2.96 3.25 -11.74
CA CYS A 217 -2.18 2.02 -11.89
C CYS A 217 -2.46 1.02 -10.76
N ARG A 218 -2.55 1.48 -9.51
CA ARG A 218 -2.93 0.64 -8.37
C ARG A 218 -4.34 0.07 -8.52
N LEU A 219 -5.27 0.88 -9.03
CA LEU A 219 -6.64 0.44 -9.30
C LEU A 219 -6.67 -0.62 -10.40
N PHE A 220 -5.96 -0.40 -11.50
CA PHE A 220 -5.81 -1.36 -12.59
C PHE A 220 -5.24 -2.70 -12.10
N ILE A 221 -4.16 -2.69 -11.33
CA ILE A 221 -3.58 -3.91 -10.75
C ILE A 221 -4.62 -4.64 -9.89
N LYS A 222 -5.35 -3.92 -9.02
CA LYS A 222 -6.42 -4.52 -8.22
C LYS A 222 -7.51 -5.15 -9.10
N GLN A 223 -7.86 -4.54 -10.22
CA GLN A 223 -8.86 -5.08 -11.16
C GLN A 223 -8.35 -6.35 -11.86
N VAL A 224 -7.10 -6.38 -12.31
CA VAL A 224 -6.48 -7.55 -12.98
C VAL A 224 -6.16 -8.68 -12.01
N CYS A 225 -5.99 -8.39 -10.72
CA CYS A 225 -5.75 -9.39 -9.69
C CYS A 225 -7.03 -9.86 -8.97
N GLN A 226 -8.23 -9.48 -9.43
CA GLN A 226 -9.46 -9.94 -8.79
C GLN A 226 -9.67 -11.46 -8.97
N PRO A 227 -9.99 -12.21 -7.90
CA PRO A 227 -10.43 -13.59 -8.03
C PRO A 227 -11.80 -13.60 -8.73
N GLY A 228 -11.87 -14.17 -9.93
CA GLY A 228 -13.13 -14.21 -10.69
C GLY A 228 -12.99 -14.23 -12.21
N PHE A 229 -11.78 -14.06 -12.76
CA PHE A 229 -11.62 -14.23 -14.20
C PHE A 229 -11.88 -15.68 -14.62
N SER A 230 -12.71 -15.83 -15.66
CA SER A 230 -13.02 -17.13 -16.24
C SER A 230 -11.80 -17.64 -16.99
N VAL A 231 -11.41 -18.88 -16.72
CA VAL A 231 -10.30 -19.55 -17.43
C VAL A 231 -10.90 -20.50 -18.46
N VAL A 232 -10.42 -20.43 -19.70
CA VAL A 232 -10.87 -21.28 -20.81
C VAL A 232 -9.71 -22.11 -21.39
N LYS A 233 -10.04 -23.27 -21.99
CA LYS A 233 -9.03 -24.22 -22.51
C LYS A 233 -8.27 -23.67 -23.72
N GLY A 234 -8.91 -22.81 -24.51
CA GLY A 234 -8.34 -22.30 -25.75
C GLY A 234 -9.30 -21.37 -26.51
N PRO A 235 -9.05 -21.14 -27.82
CA PRO A 235 -9.91 -20.32 -28.68
C PRO A 235 -11.35 -20.81 -28.81
N SER A 236 -11.63 -22.08 -28.45
CA SER A 236 -12.97 -22.66 -28.38
C SER A 236 -13.82 -22.12 -27.22
N LEU A 237 -13.23 -21.34 -26.31
CA LEU A 237 -13.87 -20.77 -25.12
C LEU A 237 -14.47 -21.82 -24.17
N GLU A 238 -14.05 -23.08 -24.27
CA GLU A 238 -14.53 -24.14 -23.38
C GLU A 238 -14.04 -23.91 -21.94
N PRO A 239 -14.92 -24.05 -20.94
CA PRO A 239 -14.54 -23.88 -19.54
C PRO A 239 -13.53 -24.94 -19.12
N VAL A 240 -12.55 -24.54 -18.31
CA VAL A 240 -11.57 -25.49 -17.77
C VAL A 240 -12.08 -26.14 -16.48
N GLU A 241 -11.85 -27.44 -16.33
CA GLU A 241 -12.21 -28.23 -15.14
C GLU A 241 -11.51 -27.70 -13.88
N LYS A 242 -12.25 -27.61 -12.77
CA LYS A 242 -11.78 -26.98 -11.52
C LYS A 242 -10.70 -27.79 -10.79
N ASP A 243 -10.72 -29.12 -10.91
CA ASP A 243 -9.82 -30.04 -10.18
C ASP A 243 -8.69 -30.58 -11.06
N ARG A 244 -7.97 -29.67 -11.73
CA ARG A 244 -6.87 -30.05 -12.61
C ARG A 244 -5.51 -30.00 -11.90
N PRO A 245 -4.59 -30.92 -12.21
CA PRO A 245 -3.28 -30.99 -11.58
C PRO A 245 -2.33 -29.84 -11.98
N GLU A 246 -2.58 -29.16 -13.11
CA GLU A 246 -1.75 -28.04 -13.58
C GLU A 246 -2.57 -26.79 -13.91
N PRO A 247 -2.07 -25.57 -13.60
CA PRO A 247 -2.75 -24.31 -13.88
C PRO A 247 -2.60 -23.92 -15.36
N THR A 248 -3.23 -24.66 -16.26
CA THR A 248 -3.25 -24.39 -17.70
C THR A 248 -4.56 -23.72 -18.14
N GLY A 249 -4.49 -22.86 -19.16
CA GLY A 249 -5.64 -22.17 -19.77
C GLY A 249 -5.42 -20.69 -20.04
N PHE A 250 -6.34 -20.08 -20.79
CA PHE A 250 -6.37 -18.66 -21.11
C PHE A 250 -7.33 -17.94 -20.16
N VAL A 251 -6.91 -16.78 -19.66
CA VAL A 251 -7.72 -15.96 -18.76
C VAL A 251 -8.56 -14.98 -19.59
N LEU A 252 -9.88 -15.01 -19.42
CA LEU A 252 -10.77 -14.04 -20.04
C LEU A 252 -10.76 -12.76 -19.22
N VAL A 253 -10.14 -11.72 -19.78
CA VAL A 253 -10.09 -10.38 -19.19
C VAL A 253 -11.11 -9.47 -19.89
N PRO A 254 -12.01 -8.78 -19.16
CA PRO A 254 -12.95 -7.83 -19.74
C PRO A 254 -12.21 -6.74 -20.53
N LEU A 255 -12.73 -6.41 -21.71
CA LEU A 255 -12.14 -5.41 -22.59
C LEU A 255 -11.98 -4.04 -21.88
N VAL A 256 -12.92 -3.67 -21.01
CA VAL A 256 -12.84 -2.43 -20.23
C VAL A 256 -11.60 -2.36 -19.34
N VAL A 257 -11.15 -3.49 -18.79
CA VAL A 257 -9.93 -3.58 -17.97
C VAL A 257 -8.70 -3.42 -18.87
N LEU A 258 -8.68 -4.07 -20.03
CA LEU A 258 -7.60 -3.92 -21.01
C LEU A 258 -7.47 -2.49 -21.53
N LEU A 259 -8.59 -1.84 -21.85
CA LEU A 259 -8.64 -0.44 -22.30
C LEU A 259 -8.20 0.52 -21.19
N HIS A 260 -8.56 0.25 -19.93
CA HIS A 260 -8.07 1.01 -18.80
C HIS A 260 -6.54 0.90 -18.70
N GLY A 261 -5.98 -0.30 -18.77
CA GLY A 261 -4.53 -0.51 -18.79
C GLY A 261 -3.83 0.21 -19.95
N TYR A 262 -4.43 0.17 -21.15
CA TYR A 262 -3.92 0.90 -22.32
C TYR A 262 -3.89 2.42 -22.11
N ALA A 263 -4.93 2.99 -21.49
CA ALA A 263 -5.01 4.42 -21.22
C ALA A 263 -3.95 4.93 -20.22
N LEU A 264 -3.38 4.03 -19.40
CA LEU A 264 -2.34 4.36 -18.42
C LEU A 264 -0.94 4.42 -19.03
N LEU A 265 -0.77 3.97 -20.28
CA LEU A 265 0.53 4.00 -20.94
C LEU A 265 0.90 5.40 -21.42
N PRO A 266 2.20 5.73 -21.45
CA PRO A 266 2.71 6.90 -22.16
C PRO A 266 2.25 6.92 -23.63
N GLU A 267 2.12 8.11 -24.23
CA GLU A 267 1.65 8.25 -25.61
C GLU A 267 2.53 7.49 -26.62
N GLY A 268 3.86 7.49 -26.42
CA GLY A 268 4.78 6.73 -27.27
C GLY A 268 4.51 5.22 -27.24
N ASP A 269 4.29 4.67 -26.05
CA ASP A 269 4.06 3.24 -25.84
C ASP A 269 2.68 2.81 -26.37
N ARG A 270 1.68 3.69 -26.22
CA ARG A 270 0.35 3.50 -26.82
C ARG A 270 0.45 3.30 -28.33
N GLN A 271 1.16 4.19 -29.01
CA GLN A 271 1.32 4.15 -30.47
C GLN A 271 2.13 2.93 -30.93
N ALA A 272 3.17 2.56 -30.19
CA ALA A 272 3.96 1.37 -30.46
C ALA A 272 3.13 0.09 -30.35
N MET A 273 2.21 0.02 -29.37
CA MET A 273 1.34 -1.14 -29.20
C MET A 273 0.33 -1.27 -30.34
N ILE A 274 -0.28 -0.16 -30.79
CA ILE A 274 -1.14 -0.16 -31.99
C ILE A 274 -0.35 -0.69 -33.19
N GLY A 275 0.85 -0.15 -33.43
CA GLY A 275 1.69 -0.58 -34.54
C GLY A 275 2.06 -2.06 -34.52
N TYR A 276 2.32 -2.62 -33.32
CA TYR A 276 2.60 -4.05 -33.14
C TYR A 276 1.41 -4.93 -33.54
N TYR A 277 0.21 -4.60 -33.08
CA TYR A 277 -0.99 -5.39 -33.40
C TYR A 277 -1.41 -5.22 -34.86
N ASP A 278 -1.27 -4.02 -35.45
CA ASP A 278 -1.52 -3.78 -36.87
C ASP A 278 -0.56 -4.57 -37.76
N GLY A 279 0.73 -4.63 -37.40
CA GLY A 279 1.71 -5.44 -38.11
C GLY A 279 1.39 -6.93 -38.05
N ARG A 280 0.98 -7.41 -36.86
CA ARG A 280 0.60 -8.81 -36.66
C ARG A 280 -0.68 -9.18 -37.39
N ALA A 281 -1.68 -8.30 -37.40
CA ALA A 281 -2.93 -8.49 -38.14
C ALA A 281 -2.71 -8.54 -39.65
N LYS A 282 -1.79 -7.71 -40.17
CA LYS A 282 -1.37 -7.75 -41.58
C LYS A 282 -0.62 -9.04 -41.93
N SER A 283 0.14 -9.62 -41.00
CA SER A 283 0.85 -10.90 -41.21
C SER A 283 -0.03 -12.14 -41.15
N LEU A 284 -1.27 -12.01 -40.65
CA LEU A 284 -2.27 -13.08 -40.56
C LEU A 284 -3.24 -13.11 -41.76
N LYS A 285 -3.10 -12.16 -42.70
CA LYS A 285 -3.78 -12.15 -44.01
C LYS A 285 -2.85 -12.65 -45.09
#